data_AF-A0A9D4XFM4-F1
#
_entry.id   AF-A0A9D4XFM4-F1
#
_cell.length_a   1.000
_cell.length_b   1.000
_cell.length_c   1.000
_cell.angle_alpha   90.00
_cell.angle_beta   90.00
_cell.angle_gamma   90.00
#
_symmetry.space_group_name_H-M   'P 1'
#
loop_
_entity.id
_entity.type
_entity.pdbx_description
1 polymer ?
#
loop_
_entity_poly.entity_id
_entity_poly.type
_entity_poly.pdbx_seq_one_letter_code
_entity_poly.pdbx_strand_id
1 'polypeptide(L)'
;MCLCSLVHTSEYGVHWNFFFTLAAISILTSFINIPPQYSGVFGSLVLVGYQFSLMHGLNHYLLSNERGTDIISQNKEGIFSIFGYWGMYLIGVHLGNYLIFGTHSSAIKSSRWVRTRVWVLAILFWLLTLLLDRNVERISRRTCNLPYVTLVVADNLQLLSILTLADLIPGIKTSVLEEAFNRNLLATFLLANLLTGLVNLSVDTLSASSTTAFFILVFYAYILSIVIGIADYFDMKLKFW
;
A
#
# COMPACT_ATOMS: atom_id res chain seq x y z
N MET A 1 8.26 0.08 28.45
CA MET A 1 9.27 -0.77 27.77
C MET A 1 8.52 -1.65 26.77
N CYS A 2 7.89 -0.99 25.79
CA CYS A 2 6.87 -1.56 24.91
C CYS A 2 7.46 -1.83 23.52
N LEU A 3 7.23 -3.03 22.98
CA LEU A 3 6.91 -3.39 21.58
C LEU A 3 7.65 -2.74 20.39
N CYS A 4 8.71 -1.95 20.59
CA CYS A 4 9.36 -1.16 19.53
C CYS A 4 10.59 -1.83 18.89
N SER A 5 10.95 -3.06 19.29
CA SER A 5 12.26 -3.65 18.96
C SER A 5 12.28 -4.63 17.78
N LEU A 6 11.32 -4.59 16.86
CA LEU A 6 11.37 -5.43 15.64
C LEU A 6 11.19 -4.68 14.31
N VAL A 7 11.10 -3.35 14.34
CA VAL A 7 11.36 -2.57 13.12
C VAL A 7 12.82 -2.16 13.19
N HIS A 8 13.62 -2.58 12.21
CA HIS A 8 14.96 -2.03 12.07
C HIS A 8 14.85 -0.50 12.06
N THR A 9 15.62 0.18 12.89
CA THR A 9 15.72 1.66 12.92
C THR A 9 16.00 2.26 11.54
N SER A 10 16.45 1.45 10.57
CA SER A 10 16.63 1.84 9.19
C SER A 10 15.32 2.08 8.44
N GLU A 11 14.18 1.47 8.78
CA GLU A 11 12.99 1.58 7.92
C GLU A 11 12.34 2.98 8.00
N TYR A 12 12.11 3.49 9.20
CA TYR A 12 11.44 4.79 9.41
C TYR A 12 12.30 5.79 10.18
N GLY A 13 13.23 5.33 11.01
CA GLY A 13 14.02 6.17 11.90
C GLY A 13 14.04 5.63 13.33
N VAL A 14 14.57 6.44 14.25
CA VAL A 14 14.71 6.06 15.67
C VAL A 14 13.39 6.19 16.42
N HIS A 15 12.60 7.23 16.14
CA HIS A 15 11.35 7.54 16.84
C HIS A 15 10.14 7.57 15.91
N TRP A 16 10.37 7.55 14.60
CA TRP A 16 9.31 7.57 13.59
C TRP A 16 8.77 6.18 13.32
N ASN A 17 7.47 6.11 13.04
CA ASN A 17 6.78 4.90 12.64
C ASN A 17 5.78 5.22 11.53
N PHE A 18 5.17 4.19 10.97
CA PHE A 18 4.22 4.34 9.88
C PHE A 18 2.97 5.19 10.23
N PHE A 19 2.50 5.16 11.49
CA PHE A 19 1.35 5.96 11.91
C PHE A 19 1.64 7.45 11.87
N PHE A 20 2.87 7.87 12.21
CA PHE A 20 3.27 9.27 12.06
C PHE A 20 3.30 9.71 10.58
N THR A 21 3.71 8.82 9.68
CA THR A 21 3.63 9.07 8.23
C THR A 21 2.18 9.26 7.78
N LEU A 22 1.26 8.40 8.21
CA LEU A 22 -0.17 8.54 7.91
C LEU A 22 -0.75 9.85 8.46
N ALA A 23 -0.43 10.20 9.70
CA ALA A 23 -0.84 11.46 10.31
C ALA A 23 -0.34 12.66 9.50
N ALA A 24 0.94 12.66 9.09
CA ALA A 24 1.50 13.73 8.28
C ALA A 24 0.81 13.86 6.92
N ILE A 25 0.51 12.75 6.23
CA ILE A 25 -0.24 12.76 4.97
C ILE A 25 -1.64 13.35 5.16
N SER A 26 -2.33 12.94 6.22
CA SER A 26 -3.68 13.45 6.51
C SER A 26 -3.68 14.96 6.75
N ILE A 27 -2.68 15.46 7.47
CA ILE A 27 -2.48 16.89 7.73
C ILE A 27 -2.16 17.63 6.43
N LEU A 28 -1.21 17.12 5.62
CA LEU A 28 -0.81 17.74 4.36
C LEU A 28 -1.96 17.84 3.37
N THR A 29 -2.71 16.75 3.18
CA THR A 29 -3.89 16.74 2.30
C THR A 29 -5.01 17.63 2.82
N SER A 30 -5.16 17.77 4.15
CA SER A 30 -6.14 18.70 4.71
C SER A 30 -5.78 20.17 4.46
N PHE A 31 -4.49 20.51 4.48
CA PHE A 31 -4.03 21.88 4.17
C PHE A 31 -4.05 22.16 2.67
N ILE A 32 -3.69 21.18 1.85
CA ILE A 32 -3.59 21.29 0.39
C ILE A 32 -4.70 20.44 -0.23
N ASN A 33 -5.92 20.99 -0.20
CA ASN A 33 -7.10 20.33 -0.74
C ASN A 33 -7.16 20.45 -2.27
N ILE A 34 -6.72 19.40 -2.98
CA ILE A 34 -6.69 19.37 -4.45
C ILE A 34 -7.88 18.56 -4.96
N PRO A 35 -8.68 19.09 -5.89
CA PRO A 35 -9.80 18.34 -6.44
C PRO A 35 -9.31 17.08 -7.18
N PRO A 36 -10.08 15.97 -7.16
CA PRO A 36 -9.65 14.68 -7.72
C PRO A 36 -9.20 14.73 -9.19
N GLN A 37 -9.73 15.67 -9.97
CA GLN A 37 -9.39 15.86 -11.39
C GLN A 37 -7.92 16.28 -11.58
N TYR A 38 -7.38 17.12 -10.70
CA TYR A 38 -5.99 17.60 -10.77
C TYR A 38 -5.03 16.83 -9.86
N SER A 39 -5.56 16.04 -8.91
CA SER A 39 -4.76 15.27 -7.96
C SER A 39 -3.70 14.37 -8.62
N GLY A 40 -4.01 13.77 -9.77
CA GLY A 40 -3.08 12.89 -10.50
C GLY A 40 -1.88 13.64 -11.08
N VAL A 41 -2.11 14.81 -11.69
CA VAL A 41 -1.03 15.65 -12.25
C VAL A 41 -0.17 16.19 -11.12
N PHE A 42 -0.79 16.71 -10.06
CA PHE A 42 -0.06 17.25 -8.92
C PHE A 42 0.74 16.16 -8.19
N GLY A 43 0.15 14.99 -7.95
CA GLY A 43 0.84 13.83 -7.37
C GLY A 43 2.03 13.39 -8.23
N SER A 44 1.89 13.37 -9.55
CA SER A 44 3.00 13.06 -10.47
C SER A 44 4.13 14.09 -10.35
N LEU A 45 3.81 15.38 -10.25
CA LEU A 45 4.82 16.44 -10.08
C LEU A 45 5.57 16.29 -8.75
N VAL A 46 4.86 16.00 -7.65
CA VAL A 46 5.48 15.72 -6.34
C VAL A 46 6.42 14.53 -6.43
N LEU A 47 5.98 13.43 -7.05
CA LEU A 47 6.80 12.22 -7.17
C LEU A 47 8.04 12.43 -8.05
N VAL A 48 7.90 13.12 -9.18
CA VAL A 48 9.04 13.42 -10.06
C VAL A 48 10.03 14.36 -9.38
N GLY A 49 9.55 15.41 -8.70
CA GLY A 49 10.40 16.33 -7.94
C GLY A 49 11.13 15.64 -6.77
N TYR A 50 10.43 14.74 -6.07
CA TYR A 50 11.03 13.93 -5.02
C TYR A 50 12.07 12.95 -5.57
N GLN A 51 11.76 12.25 -6.67
CA GLN A 51 12.71 11.36 -7.33
C GLN A 51 13.96 12.09 -7.84
N PHE A 52 13.77 13.29 -8.39
CA PHE A 52 14.89 14.14 -8.80
C PHE A 52 15.80 14.47 -7.60
N SER A 53 15.21 14.81 -6.46
CA SER A 53 15.95 15.07 -5.22
C SER A 53 16.70 13.83 -4.71
N LEU A 54 16.07 12.65 -4.78
CA LEU A 54 16.70 11.35 -4.46
C LEU A 54 17.95 11.10 -5.29
N MET A 55 17.88 11.35 -6.60
CA MET A 55 19.01 11.18 -7.51
C MET A 55 20.16 12.17 -7.27
N HIS A 56 19.87 13.37 -6.75
CA HIS A 56 20.87 14.41 -6.46
C HIS A 56 21.51 14.28 -5.07
N GLY A 57 21.54 13.06 -4.51
CA GLY A 57 22.27 12.75 -3.27
C GLY A 57 21.40 12.57 -2.03
N LEU A 58 20.09 12.89 -2.09
CA LEU A 58 19.20 12.62 -0.96
C LEU A 58 19.10 11.11 -0.67
N ASN A 59 19.10 10.25 -1.70
CA ASN A 59 19.09 8.80 -1.46
C ASN A 59 20.33 8.32 -0.69
N HIS A 60 21.52 8.85 -1.02
CA HIS A 60 22.74 8.53 -0.29
C HIS A 60 22.66 8.97 1.18
N TYR A 61 22.11 10.16 1.45
CA TYR A 61 21.86 10.62 2.82
C TYR A 61 20.84 9.76 3.58
N LEU A 62 19.75 9.34 2.93
CA LEU A 62 18.72 8.52 3.58
C LEU A 62 19.21 7.10 3.89
N LEU A 63 20.00 6.51 2.99
CA LEU A 63 20.52 5.15 3.17
C LEU A 63 21.73 5.08 4.10
N SER A 64 22.41 6.21 4.37
CA SER A 64 23.58 6.22 5.25
C SER A 64 23.21 5.82 6.69
N ASN A 65 24.13 5.10 7.33
CA ASN A 65 23.99 4.71 8.74
C ASN A 65 24.27 5.87 9.71
N GLU A 66 24.88 6.95 9.21
CA GLU A 66 25.19 8.13 9.99
C GLU A 66 23.89 8.88 10.34
N ARG A 67 23.68 9.07 11.64
CA ARG A 67 22.60 9.89 12.20
C ARG A 67 23.22 11.05 12.96
N GLY A 68 22.77 12.25 12.66
CA GLY A 68 23.08 13.44 13.45
C GLY A 68 22.33 13.45 14.78
N THR A 69 22.56 14.48 15.58
CA THR A 69 21.88 14.69 16.86
C THR A 69 20.47 15.25 16.70
N ASP A 70 20.15 15.82 15.53
CA ASP A 70 18.86 16.46 15.27
C ASP A 70 17.73 15.44 15.06
N ILE A 71 16.53 15.80 15.51
CA ILE A 71 15.31 14.97 15.37
C ILE A 71 15.05 14.60 13.90
N ILE A 72 15.35 15.51 12.97
CA ILE A 72 15.19 15.27 11.52
C ILE A 72 16.18 14.21 11.05
N SER A 73 17.44 14.27 11.48
CA SER A 73 18.46 13.30 11.06
C SER A 73 18.20 11.92 11.66
N GLN A 74 17.68 11.87 12.89
CA GLN A 74 17.28 10.62 13.54
C GLN A 74 16.09 9.94 12.87
N ASN A 75 15.23 10.69 12.16
CA ASN A 75 14.00 10.22 11.54
C ASN A 75 13.94 10.50 10.03
N LYS A 76 15.11 10.64 9.40
CA LYS A 76 15.25 11.12 8.02
C LYS A 76 14.45 10.25 7.04
N GLU A 77 14.49 8.94 7.22
CA GLU A 77 13.81 8.00 6.32
C GLU A 77 12.29 8.22 6.32
N GLY A 78 11.70 8.23 7.50
CA GLY A 78 10.28 8.48 7.70
C GLY A 78 9.83 9.84 7.19
N ILE A 79 10.56 10.91 7.55
CA ILE A 79 10.19 12.29 7.19
C ILE A 79 10.25 12.52 5.68
N PHE A 80 11.35 12.13 5.02
CA PHE A 80 11.48 12.37 3.57
C PHE A 80 10.58 11.43 2.75
N SER A 81 10.29 10.23 3.25
CA SER A 81 9.34 9.32 2.58
C SER A 81 7.91 9.87 2.50
N ILE A 82 7.54 10.87 3.33
CA ILE A 82 6.20 11.51 3.31
C ILE A 82 5.87 12.02 1.91
N PHE A 83 6.83 12.58 1.16
CA PHE A 83 6.60 13.07 -0.20
C PHE A 83 6.21 11.94 -1.16
N GLY A 84 6.89 10.79 -1.06
CA GLY A 84 6.56 9.59 -1.81
C GLY A 84 5.15 9.08 -1.49
N TYR A 85 4.83 8.95 -0.20
CA TYR A 85 3.51 8.48 0.22
C TYR A 85 2.37 9.46 -0.10
N TRP A 86 2.63 10.76 -0.01
CA TRP A 86 1.64 11.78 -0.38
C TRP A 86 1.37 11.76 -1.89
N GLY A 87 2.42 11.63 -2.71
CA GLY A 87 2.29 11.41 -4.14
C GLY A 87 1.48 10.14 -4.46
N MET A 88 1.79 9.03 -3.79
CA MET A 88 1.03 7.77 -3.91
C MET A 88 -0.46 7.97 -3.58
N TYR A 89 -0.77 8.66 -2.48
CA TYR A 89 -2.14 8.97 -2.09
C TYR A 89 -2.88 9.75 -3.18
N LEU A 90 -2.27 10.80 -3.72
CA LEU A 90 -2.87 11.66 -4.75
C LEU A 90 -3.11 10.91 -6.07
N ILE A 91 -2.18 10.06 -6.49
CA ILE A 91 -2.38 9.16 -7.64
C ILE A 91 -3.54 8.20 -7.37
N GLY A 92 -3.62 7.64 -6.16
CA GLY A 92 -4.72 6.77 -5.74
C GLY A 92 -6.09 7.47 -5.81
N VAL A 93 -6.18 8.71 -5.33
CA VAL A 93 -7.41 9.52 -5.43
C VAL A 93 -7.81 9.75 -6.88
N HIS A 94 -6.85 10.09 -7.75
CA HIS A 94 -7.11 10.31 -9.17
C HIS A 94 -7.62 9.04 -9.86
N LEU A 95 -6.91 7.92 -9.67
CA LEU A 95 -7.28 6.63 -10.27
C LEU A 95 -8.63 6.14 -9.75
N GLY A 96 -8.87 6.25 -8.44
CA GLY A 96 -10.17 5.91 -7.83
C GLY A 96 -11.31 6.74 -8.43
N ASN A 97 -11.12 8.06 -8.55
CA ASN A 97 -12.12 8.93 -9.16
C ASN A 97 -12.34 8.61 -10.65
N TYR A 98 -11.26 8.35 -11.39
CA TYR A 98 -11.32 8.00 -12.81
C TYR A 98 -12.04 6.67 -13.06
N LEU A 99 -11.81 5.66 -12.21
CA LEU A 99 -12.44 4.34 -12.32
C LEU A 99 -13.91 4.35 -11.86
N ILE A 100 -14.21 5.05 -10.76
CA ILE A 100 -15.56 5.08 -10.16
C ILE A 100 -16.48 6.05 -10.93
N PHE A 101 -16.09 7.32 -11.06
CA PHE A 101 -16.94 8.38 -11.62
C PHE A 101 -16.83 8.52 -13.15
N GLY A 102 -15.84 7.91 -13.78
CA GLY A 102 -15.78 7.80 -15.24
C GLY A 102 -16.93 6.97 -15.86
N THR A 103 -17.80 6.39 -15.04
CA THR A 103 -18.79 5.36 -15.38
C THR A 103 -20.23 5.91 -15.52
N HIS A 104 -20.42 7.23 -15.47
CA HIS A 104 -21.74 7.88 -15.45
C HIS A 104 -22.63 7.76 -16.71
N SER A 105 -22.26 6.92 -17.68
CA SER A 105 -23.07 6.68 -18.89
C SER A 105 -23.44 5.21 -19.04
N SER A 106 -24.67 4.86 -18.64
CA SER A 106 -25.43 3.62 -18.89
C SER A 106 -25.04 2.33 -18.14
N ALA A 107 -25.93 1.89 -17.24
CA ALA A 107 -25.80 0.86 -16.21
C ALA A 107 -25.47 -0.58 -16.66
N ILE A 108 -25.42 -0.88 -17.96
CA ILE A 108 -25.15 -2.26 -18.47
C ILE A 108 -23.87 -2.33 -19.32
N LYS A 109 -23.31 -1.19 -19.77
CA LYS A 109 -22.02 -1.12 -20.48
C LYS A 109 -20.81 -0.90 -19.55
N SER A 110 -21.04 -0.80 -18.24
CA SER A 110 -20.07 -0.40 -17.22
C SER A 110 -19.03 -1.48 -16.86
N SER A 111 -19.44 -2.69 -16.45
CA SER A 111 -18.50 -3.70 -15.89
C SER A 111 -17.41 -4.13 -16.88
N ARG A 112 -17.76 -4.41 -18.14
CA ARG A 112 -16.76 -4.81 -19.16
C ARG A 112 -15.76 -3.69 -19.43
N TRP A 113 -16.23 -2.45 -19.51
CA TRP A 113 -15.38 -1.31 -19.84
C TRP A 113 -14.45 -0.94 -18.67
N VAL A 114 -14.97 -0.94 -17.44
CA VAL A 114 -14.17 -0.79 -16.21
C VAL A 114 -13.13 -1.91 -16.14
N ARG A 115 -13.52 -3.17 -16.33
CA ARG A 115 -12.59 -4.31 -16.36
C ARG A 115 -11.48 -4.10 -17.38
N THR A 116 -11.81 -3.85 -18.65
CA THR A 116 -10.78 -3.62 -19.68
C THR A 116 -9.83 -2.49 -19.30
N ARG A 117 -10.34 -1.38 -18.72
CA ARG A 117 -9.51 -0.26 -18.28
C ARG A 117 -8.59 -0.61 -17.13
N VAL A 118 -9.07 -1.29 -16.09
CA VAL A 118 -8.24 -1.69 -14.94
C VAL A 118 -7.11 -2.62 -15.41
N TRP A 119 -7.41 -3.57 -16.29
CA TRP A 119 -6.39 -4.45 -16.89
C TRP A 119 -5.34 -3.69 -17.70
N VAL A 120 -5.77 -2.76 -18.55
CA VAL A 120 -4.84 -1.92 -19.34
C VAL A 120 -3.97 -1.08 -18.42
N LEU A 121 -4.55 -0.44 -17.41
CA LEU A 121 -3.80 0.36 -16.44
C LEU A 121 -2.82 -0.50 -15.64
N ALA A 122 -3.22 -1.70 -15.19
CA ALA A 122 -2.34 -2.63 -14.49
C ALA A 122 -1.11 -2.98 -15.33
N ILE A 123 -1.29 -3.36 -16.60
CA ILE A 123 -0.19 -3.67 -17.52
C ILE A 123 0.71 -2.44 -17.73
N LEU A 124 0.13 -1.26 -17.94
CA LEU A 124 0.89 -0.03 -18.13
C LEU A 124 1.74 0.33 -16.90
N PHE A 125 1.18 0.24 -15.70
CA PHE A 125 1.92 0.52 -14.45
C PHE A 125 2.99 -0.53 -14.16
N TRP A 126 2.76 -1.81 -14.52
CA TRP A 126 3.80 -2.84 -14.45
C TRP A 126 4.96 -2.54 -15.40
N LEU A 127 4.69 -2.22 -16.66
CA LEU A 127 5.71 -1.83 -17.63
C LEU A 127 6.47 -0.58 -17.17
N LEU A 128 5.76 0.43 -16.66
CA LEU A 128 6.37 1.64 -16.12
C LEU A 128 7.30 1.32 -14.94
N THR A 129 6.85 0.45 -14.02
CA THR A 129 7.65 0.01 -12.87
C THR A 129 8.95 -0.66 -13.31
N LEU A 130 8.88 -1.56 -14.29
CA LEU A 130 10.07 -2.23 -14.83
C LEU A 130 11.03 -1.24 -15.52
N LEU A 131 10.50 -0.24 -16.23
CA LEU A 131 11.31 0.80 -16.85
C LEU A 131 11.99 1.70 -15.81
N LEU A 132 11.29 2.07 -14.75
CA LEU A 132 11.81 2.92 -13.69
C LEU A 132 12.83 2.19 -12.82
N ASP A 133 12.57 0.95 -12.43
CA ASP A 133 13.49 0.11 -11.65
C ASP A 133 14.83 -0.09 -12.38
N ARG A 134 14.76 -0.26 -13.71
CA ARG A 134 15.96 -0.48 -14.53
C ARG A 134 16.74 0.79 -14.85
N ASN A 135 16.06 1.91 -15.13
CA ASN A 135 16.72 3.10 -15.68
C ASN A 135 16.89 4.25 -14.68
N VAL A 136 16.10 4.32 -13.61
CA VAL A 136 16.09 5.46 -12.68
C VAL A 136 16.74 5.09 -11.37
N GLU A 137 16.13 4.16 -10.63
CA GLU A 137 16.58 3.76 -9.30
C GLU A 137 15.91 2.44 -8.93
N ARG A 138 16.60 1.60 -8.15
CA ARG A 138 16.01 0.35 -7.65
C ARG A 138 14.82 0.64 -6.74
N ILE A 139 13.79 -0.20 -6.82
CA ILE A 139 12.61 -0.12 -5.96
C ILE A 139 13.02 -0.13 -4.48
N SER A 140 12.60 0.89 -3.73
CA SER A 140 12.93 1.03 -2.31
C SER A 140 11.71 1.50 -1.51
N ARG A 141 11.22 0.61 -0.64
CA ARG A 141 10.16 0.92 0.33
C ARG A 141 10.61 1.95 1.36
N ARG A 142 11.85 1.86 1.84
CA ARG A 142 12.44 2.74 2.87
C ARG A 142 12.42 4.22 2.45
N THR A 143 12.68 4.49 1.17
CA THR A 143 12.66 5.86 0.63
C THR A 143 11.33 6.22 0.00
N CYS A 144 10.41 5.26 -0.17
CA CYS A 144 9.14 5.43 -0.89
C CYS A 144 9.36 6.11 -2.26
N ASN A 145 10.32 5.61 -3.03
CA ASN A 145 10.73 6.24 -4.29
C ASN A 145 9.70 6.02 -5.41
N LEU A 146 9.84 6.74 -6.53
CA LEU A 146 8.90 6.69 -7.65
C LEU A 146 8.68 5.24 -8.18
N PRO A 147 9.73 4.42 -8.43
CA PRO A 147 9.55 3.01 -8.83
C PRO A 147 8.74 2.19 -7.81
N TYR A 148 8.93 2.42 -6.50
CA TYR A 148 8.13 1.78 -5.46
C TYR A 148 6.66 2.22 -5.52
N VAL A 149 6.40 3.51 -5.73
CA VAL A 149 5.02 4.01 -5.85
C VAL A 149 4.32 3.39 -7.06
N THR A 150 4.97 3.33 -8.22
CA THR A 150 4.38 2.70 -9.41
C THR A 150 4.18 1.21 -9.23
N LEU A 151 5.07 0.51 -8.51
CA LEU A 151 4.89 -0.90 -8.16
C LEU A 151 3.63 -1.10 -7.33
N VAL A 152 3.48 -0.34 -6.23
CA VAL A 152 2.32 -0.46 -5.34
C VAL A 152 1.02 -0.19 -6.10
N VAL A 153 1.00 0.81 -7.00
CA VAL A 153 -0.16 1.09 -7.85
C VAL A 153 -0.41 -0.07 -8.83
N ALA A 154 0.63 -0.65 -9.42
CA ALA A 154 0.51 -1.80 -10.32
C ALA A 154 -0.09 -3.03 -9.60
N ASP A 155 0.40 -3.36 -8.41
CA ASP A 155 -0.08 -4.47 -7.59
C ASP A 155 -1.57 -4.30 -7.23
N ASN A 156 -1.96 -3.10 -6.80
CA ASN A 156 -3.36 -2.81 -6.45
C ASN A 156 -4.28 -2.89 -7.67
N LEU A 157 -3.86 -2.37 -8.82
CA LEU A 157 -4.62 -2.47 -10.07
C LEU A 157 -4.70 -3.91 -10.57
N GLN A 158 -3.64 -4.70 -10.40
CA GLN A 158 -3.64 -6.12 -10.73
C GLN A 158 -4.60 -6.91 -9.83
N LEU A 159 -4.59 -6.65 -8.52
CA LEU A 159 -5.54 -7.27 -7.60
C LEU A 159 -6.99 -6.94 -8.00
N LEU A 160 -7.29 -5.67 -8.28
CA LEU A 160 -8.61 -5.26 -8.77
C LEU A 160 -8.96 -5.93 -10.11
N SER A 161 -7.98 -6.06 -11.01
CA SER A 161 -8.14 -6.77 -12.29
C SER A 161 -8.54 -8.23 -12.08
N ILE A 162 -7.89 -8.92 -11.14
CA ILE A 162 -8.19 -10.32 -10.79
C ILE A 162 -9.58 -10.42 -10.17
N LEU A 163 -9.94 -9.54 -9.24
CA LEU A 163 -11.28 -9.52 -8.62
C LEU A 163 -12.38 -9.33 -9.67
N THR A 164 -12.17 -8.47 -10.67
CA THR A 164 -13.14 -8.27 -11.76
C THR A 164 -13.26 -9.47 -12.71
N LEU A 165 -12.37 -10.47 -12.64
CA LEU A 165 -12.55 -11.73 -13.36
C LEU A 165 -13.58 -12.63 -12.69
N ALA A 166 -13.82 -12.50 -11.38
CA ALA A 166 -14.86 -13.27 -10.69
C ALA A 166 -16.24 -13.00 -11.31
N ASP A 167 -16.50 -11.77 -11.76
CA ASP A 167 -17.71 -11.37 -12.49
C ASP A 167 -17.93 -12.12 -13.82
N LEU A 168 -16.90 -12.78 -14.37
CA LEU A 168 -17.03 -13.56 -15.60
C LEU A 168 -17.68 -14.92 -15.37
N ILE A 169 -17.69 -15.43 -14.13
CA ILE A 169 -18.25 -16.73 -13.80
C ILE A 169 -19.73 -16.55 -13.47
N PRO A 170 -20.65 -16.95 -14.35
CA PRO A 170 -22.08 -16.74 -14.12
C PRO A 170 -22.54 -17.56 -12.91
N GLY A 171 -23.16 -16.89 -11.92
CA GLY A 171 -23.75 -17.55 -10.75
C GLY A 171 -22.91 -17.50 -9.47
N ILE A 172 -21.63 -17.13 -9.55
CA ILE A 172 -20.83 -16.81 -8.36
C ILE A 172 -21.15 -15.35 -7.99
N LYS A 173 -22.00 -15.15 -6.98
CA LYS A 173 -22.06 -13.87 -6.26
C LYS A 173 -20.78 -13.72 -5.42
N THR A 174 -20.51 -12.51 -4.94
CA THR A 174 -19.40 -12.17 -4.03
C THR A 174 -19.05 -13.33 -3.09
N SER A 175 -17.76 -13.67 -3.00
CA SER A 175 -17.33 -14.82 -2.19
C SER A 175 -17.79 -14.63 -0.74
N VAL A 176 -18.29 -15.70 -0.09
CA VAL A 176 -18.70 -15.65 1.33
C VAL A 176 -17.57 -15.09 2.19
N LEU A 177 -16.33 -15.45 1.86
CA LEU A 177 -15.16 -14.92 2.53
C LEU A 177 -14.99 -13.41 2.30
N GLU A 178 -15.18 -12.93 1.08
CA GLU A 178 -15.12 -11.50 0.74
C GLU A 178 -16.17 -10.69 1.53
N GLU A 179 -17.39 -11.21 1.66
CA GLU A 179 -18.43 -10.60 2.48
C GLU A 179 -18.06 -10.57 3.97
N ALA A 180 -17.51 -11.67 4.50
CA ALA A 180 -17.01 -11.75 5.86
C ALA A 180 -15.89 -10.74 6.15
N PHE A 181 -14.94 -10.58 5.23
CA PHE A 181 -13.88 -9.57 5.30
C PHE A 181 -14.47 -8.15 5.29
N ASN A 182 -15.40 -7.87 4.38
CA ASN A 182 -16.04 -6.56 4.23
C ASN A 182 -16.87 -6.17 5.46
N ARG A 183 -17.51 -7.14 6.11
CA ARG A 183 -18.34 -6.92 7.31
C ARG A 183 -17.55 -6.41 8.52
N ASN A 184 -16.32 -6.89 8.70
CA ASN A 184 -15.49 -6.64 9.88
C ASN A 184 -14.11 -6.06 9.53
N LEU A 185 -14.04 -5.17 8.52
CA LEU A 185 -12.79 -4.67 7.92
C LEU A 185 -11.75 -4.19 8.96
N LEU A 186 -12.17 -3.37 9.94
CA LEU A 186 -11.27 -2.84 10.96
C LEU A 186 -10.74 -3.93 11.90
N ALA A 187 -11.62 -4.82 12.38
CA ALA A 187 -11.24 -5.91 13.27
C ALA A 187 -10.30 -6.89 12.56
N THR A 188 -10.58 -7.20 11.30
CA THR A 188 -9.70 -7.97 10.42
C THR A 188 -8.33 -7.30 10.26
N PHE A 189 -8.28 -6.00 10.01
CA PHE A 189 -7.03 -5.26 9.90
C PHE A 189 -6.21 -5.33 11.19
N LEU A 190 -6.84 -5.16 12.35
CA LEU A 190 -6.16 -5.24 13.64
C LEU A 190 -5.64 -6.66 13.92
N LEU A 191 -6.46 -7.68 13.66
CA LEU A 191 -6.08 -9.09 13.81
C LEU A 191 -4.89 -9.45 12.90
N ALA A 192 -4.94 -9.04 11.64
CA ALA A 192 -3.87 -9.22 10.68
C ALA A 192 -2.54 -8.60 11.16
N ASN A 193 -2.58 -7.36 11.66
CA ASN A 193 -1.39 -6.70 12.22
C ASN A 193 -0.86 -7.41 13.48
N LEU A 194 -1.76 -7.87 14.37
CA LEU A 194 -1.37 -8.60 15.57
C LEU A 194 -0.68 -9.93 15.23
N LEU A 195 -1.28 -10.70 14.31
CA LEU A 195 -0.71 -11.96 13.83
C LEU A 195 0.62 -11.74 13.13
N THR A 196 0.75 -10.68 12.33
CA THR A 196 2.03 -10.31 11.69
C THR A 196 3.10 -9.97 12.74
N GLY A 197 2.72 -9.21 13.78
CA GLY A 197 3.60 -8.92 14.91
C GLY A 197 4.03 -10.18 15.67
N LEU A 198 3.13 -11.13 15.87
CA LEU A 198 3.43 -12.43 16.49
C LEU A 198 4.43 -13.23 15.64
N VAL A 199 4.24 -13.30 14.32
CA VAL A 199 5.16 -13.97 13.40
C VAL A 199 6.55 -13.35 13.48
N ASN A 200 6.65 -12.02 13.43
CA ASN A 200 7.93 -11.30 13.53
C ASN A 200 8.63 -11.49 14.88
N LEU A 201 7.88 -11.71 15.98
CA LEU A 201 8.43 -12.03 17.29
C LEU A 201 8.87 -13.48 17.43
N SER A 202 8.23 -14.39 16.69
CA SER A 202 8.43 -15.84 16.82
C SER A 202 9.49 -16.37 15.85
N VAL A 203 9.69 -15.71 14.71
CA VAL A 203 10.60 -16.13 13.65
C VAL A 203 11.48 -14.96 13.26
N ASP A 204 12.79 -15.20 13.12
CA ASP A 204 13.68 -14.25 12.48
C ASP A 204 13.37 -14.21 10.97
N THR A 205 12.49 -13.28 10.60
CA THR A 205 11.99 -13.16 9.22
C THR A 205 13.05 -12.67 8.25
N LEU A 206 14.15 -12.08 8.73
CA LEU A 206 15.24 -11.58 7.89
C LEU A 206 16.15 -12.69 7.38
N SER A 207 16.34 -13.74 8.18
CA SER A 207 17.15 -14.91 7.82
C SER A 207 16.33 -16.09 7.28
N ALA A 208 15.00 -15.97 7.26
CA ALA A 208 14.11 -17.01 6.76
C ALA A 208 14.33 -17.28 5.26
N SER A 209 14.46 -18.57 4.91
CA SER A 209 14.53 -18.99 3.51
C SER A 209 13.23 -18.68 2.75
N SER A 210 13.28 -18.54 1.43
CA SER A 210 12.09 -18.27 0.61
C SER A 210 11.00 -19.33 0.79
N THR A 211 11.39 -20.60 0.97
CA THR A 211 10.45 -21.71 1.22
C THR A 211 9.79 -21.57 2.58
N THR A 212 10.57 -21.27 3.63
CA THR A 212 10.03 -21.03 4.98
C THR A 212 9.07 -19.84 4.99
N ALA A 213 9.45 -18.74 4.34
CA ALA A 213 8.62 -17.54 4.22
C ALA A 213 7.30 -17.84 3.50
N PHE A 214 7.33 -18.64 2.43
CA PHE A 214 6.12 -19.07 1.72
C PHE A 214 5.17 -19.84 2.64
N PHE A 215 5.66 -20.84 3.39
CA PHE A 215 4.82 -21.60 4.31
C PHE A 215 4.25 -20.75 5.43
N ILE A 216 5.04 -19.82 5.98
CA ILE A 216 4.57 -18.85 6.98
C ILE A 216 3.42 -18.01 6.41
N LEU A 217 3.56 -17.48 5.19
CA LEU A 217 2.53 -16.67 4.55
C LEU A 217 1.25 -17.46 4.26
N VAL A 218 1.37 -18.70 3.77
CA VAL A 218 0.21 -19.58 3.53
C VAL A 218 -0.50 -19.90 4.83
N PHE A 219 0.24 -20.28 5.87
CA PHE A 219 -0.33 -20.58 7.18
C PHE A 219 -1.00 -19.35 7.80
N TYR A 220 -0.34 -18.19 7.74
CA TYR A 220 -0.90 -16.91 8.17
C TYR A 220 -2.22 -16.60 7.45
N ALA A 221 -2.26 -16.69 6.12
CA ALA A 221 -3.45 -16.41 5.32
C ALA A 221 -4.59 -17.39 5.63
N TYR A 222 -4.26 -18.66 5.85
CA TYR A 222 -5.21 -19.71 6.22
C TYR A 222 -5.86 -19.44 7.59
N ILE A 223 -5.05 -19.15 8.61
CA ILE A 223 -5.53 -18.83 9.97
C ILE A 223 -6.41 -17.58 9.92
N LEU A 224 -5.97 -16.52 9.25
CA LEU A 224 -6.74 -15.28 9.14
C LEU A 224 -8.10 -15.53 8.48
N SER A 225 -8.12 -16.28 7.38
CA SER A 225 -9.35 -16.59 6.63
C SER A 225 -10.34 -17.42 7.45
N ILE A 226 -9.84 -18.41 8.21
CA ILE A 226 -10.70 -19.24 9.08
C ILE A 226 -11.28 -18.42 10.23
N VAL A 227 -10.45 -17.63 10.91
CA VAL A 227 -10.92 -16.84 12.06
C VAL A 227 -12.02 -15.87 11.62
N ILE A 228 -11.86 -15.23 10.47
CA ILE A 228 -12.86 -14.31 9.92
C ILE A 228 -14.10 -15.06 9.45
N GLY A 229 -13.95 -16.20 8.77
CA GLY A 229 -15.08 -17.03 8.34
C GLY A 229 -15.89 -17.57 9.51
N ILE A 230 -15.24 -17.98 10.60
CA ILE A 230 -15.91 -18.40 11.85
C ILE A 230 -16.62 -17.22 12.50
N ALA A 231 -15.97 -16.06 12.60
CA ALA A 231 -16.57 -14.87 13.20
C ALA A 231 -17.84 -14.43 12.44
N ASP A 232 -17.82 -14.51 11.11
CA ASP A 232 -18.99 -14.20 10.29
C ASP A 232 -20.09 -15.26 10.41
N TYR A 233 -19.73 -16.56 10.48
CA TYR A 233 -20.68 -17.65 10.73
C TYR A 233 -21.46 -17.47 12.04
N PHE A 234 -20.80 -16.99 13.10
CA PHE A 234 -21.43 -16.67 14.39
C PHE A 234 -22.12 -15.30 14.42
N ASP A 235 -22.27 -14.63 13.28
CA ASP A 235 -22.86 -13.31 13.13
C ASP A 235 -22.18 -12.21 13.98
N MET A 236 -20.94 -12.43 14.42
CA MET A 236 -20.22 -11.49 15.28
C MET A 236 -19.89 -10.20 14.52
N LYS A 237 -20.58 -9.11 14.84
CA LYS A 237 -20.26 -7.77 14.37
C LYS A 237 -19.27 -7.12 15.33
N LEU A 238 -18.00 -7.12 14.97
CA LEU A 238 -16.97 -6.35 15.65
C LEU A 238 -16.95 -4.93 15.08
N LYS A 239 -18.11 -4.26 15.12
CA LYS A 239 -18.22 -2.85 14.74
C LYS A 239 -17.75 -1.99 15.90
N PHE A 240 -16.53 -1.47 15.78
CA PHE A 240 -16.07 -0.33 16.59
C PHE A 240 -16.47 0.99 15.90
N TRP A 241 -17.74 1.10 15.49
CA TRP A 241 -18.52 2.27 15.04
C TRP A 241 -19.74 1.82 14.24
#